data_AF-A0A970QMY7-F1
#
_entry.id   AF-A0A970QMY7-F1
#
_cell.length_a   1.000
_cell.length_b   1.000
_cell.length_c   1.000
_cell.angle_alpha   90.00
_cell.angle_beta   90.00
_cell.angle_gamma   90.00
#
_symmetry.space_group_name_H-M   'P 1'
#
loop_
_entity.id
_entity.type
_entity.pdbx_description
1 polymer ?
#
loop_
_entity_poly.entity_id
_entity_poly.type
_entity_poly.pdbx_seq_one_letter_code
_entity_poly.pdbx_strand_id
1 'polypeptide(L)'
;MKHIISFILLLNVVIGMAQNKADDIVGYYLIFDPFSNEYSQCYIYKTSKGTYDGRVCWVSNPAKKNFLNYVFLKDLRFDAENNEWVDGKVTYAGKTGTYQTYMKFEDKNKLKVRAYFGFSLLGKTLYWTKEKQKREQK
;
A
#
# COMPACT_ATOMS: atom_id res chain seq x y z
N MET A 1 28.51 59.42 12.63
CA MET A 1 27.83 58.51 13.58
C MET A 1 26.58 58.01 12.86
N LYS A 2 26.57 56.74 12.40
CA LYS A 2 25.72 55.65 12.93
C LYS A 2 24.26 56.15 13.08
N HIS A 3 23.26 55.69 12.32
CA HIS A 3 22.79 54.32 12.27
C HIS A 3 21.85 54.10 11.07
N ILE A 4 22.10 53.09 10.24
CA ILE A 4 21.06 52.46 9.43
C ILE A 4 20.81 51.10 10.08
N ILE A 5 19.70 50.99 10.80
CA ILE A 5 19.24 49.73 11.38
C ILE A 5 18.48 49.01 10.25
N SER A 6 19.17 48.15 9.50
CA SER A 6 18.49 47.20 8.62
C SER A 6 17.94 46.06 9.47
N PHE A 7 16.63 46.08 9.66
CA PHE A 7 15.87 45.00 10.26
C PHE A 7 15.67 43.91 9.20
N ILE A 8 16.54 42.89 9.20
CA ILE A 8 16.37 41.71 8.34
C ILE A 8 15.39 40.77 9.04
N LEU A 9 14.14 40.78 8.58
CA LEU A 9 13.13 39.81 8.95
C LEU A 9 13.47 38.47 8.28
N LEU A 10 14.15 37.58 9.00
CA LEU A 10 14.37 36.19 8.58
C LEU A 10 13.03 35.43 8.63
N LEU A 11 12.32 35.42 7.51
CA LEU A 11 11.11 34.63 7.31
C LEU A 11 11.51 33.15 7.21
N ASN A 12 11.46 32.42 8.32
CA ASN A 12 11.57 30.95 8.31
C ASN A 12 10.26 30.38 7.74
N VAL A 13 10.16 30.28 6.42
CA VAL A 13 9.08 29.54 5.78
C VAL A 13 9.35 28.05 6.01
N VAL A 14 8.76 27.50 7.06
CA VAL A 14 8.60 26.06 7.21
C VAL A 14 7.53 25.66 6.19
N ILE A 15 7.95 25.31 4.97
CA ILE A 15 7.07 24.63 4.02
C ILE A 15 6.83 23.25 4.61
N GLY A 16 5.77 23.13 5.42
CA GLY A 16 5.22 21.83 5.77
C GLY A 16 4.82 21.16 4.46
N MET A 17 5.63 20.21 3.98
CA MET A 17 5.23 19.40 2.83
C MET A 17 3.92 18.72 3.23
N ALA A 18 2.82 19.14 2.62
CA ALA A 18 1.54 18.47 2.79
C ALA A 18 1.75 17.01 2.38
N GLN A 19 1.84 16.13 3.36
CA GLN A 19 2.04 14.70 3.12
C GLN A 19 0.80 14.22 2.37
N ASN A 20 0.99 13.78 1.12
CA ASN A 20 -0.13 13.35 0.31
C ASN A 20 -0.70 12.07 0.93
N LYS A 21 -1.86 12.19 1.57
CA LYS A 21 -2.54 11.09 2.26
C LYS A 21 -2.74 9.86 1.37
N ALA A 22 -2.85 10.05 0.05
CA ALA A 22 -2.92 8.95 -0.90
C ALA A 22 -1.67 8.06 -0.90
N ASP A 23 -0.49 8.63 -0.60
CA ASP A 23 0.77 7.92 -0.56
C ASP A 23 1.01 7.17 0.76
N ASP A 24 0.10 7.29 1.74
CA ASP A 24 0.16 6.53 3.00
C ASP A 24 0.09 5.01 2.78
N ILE A 25 -0.42 4.55 1.62
CA ILE A 25 -0.44 3.12 1.27
C ILE A 25 0.90 2.61 0.71
N VAL A 26 1.85 3.49 0.37
CA VAL A 26 3.15 3.06 -0.15
C VAL A 26 3.95 2.41 1.00
N GLY A 27 4.51 1.24 0.74
CA GLY A 27 5.31 0.52 1.73
C GLY A 27 5.25 -0.99 1.63
N TYR A 28 5.85 -1.63 2.64
CA TYR A 28 5.89 -3.09 2.79
C TYR A 28 4.74 -3.57 3.65
N TYR A 29 4.15 -4.72 3.29
CA TYR A 29 3.04 -5.30 4.03
C TYR A 29 3.25 -6.79 4.23
N LEU A 30 3.18 -7.25 5.47
CA LEU A 30 3.06 -8.66 5.81
C LEU A 30 1.64 -9.13 5.52
N ILE A 31 1.55 -10.22 4.78
CA ILE A 31 0.31 -10.86 4.37
C ILE A 31 0.30 -12.26 4.97
N PHE A 32 -0.75 -12.57 5.72
CA PHE A 32 -1.09 -13.92 6.14
C PHE A 32 -2.19 -14.47 5.22
N ASP A 33 -1.93 -15.60 4.56
CA ASP A 33 -2.95 -16.34 3.81
C ASP A 33 -3.57 -17.43 4.71
N PRO A 34 -4.83 -17.25 5.18
CA PRO A 34 -5.46 -18.22 6.06
C PRO A 34 -5.80 -19.55 5.38
N PHE A 35 -5.76 -19.63 4.05
CA PHE A 35 -6.05 -20.86 3.32
C PHE A 35 -4.84 -21.78 3.19
N SER A 36 -3.66 -21.20 2.99
CA SER A 36 -2.40 -21.96 2.96
C SER A 36 -1.64 -21.95 4.29
N ASN A 37 -2.06 -21.13 5.26
CA ASN A 37 -1.37 -20.90 6.53
C ASN A 37 0.09 -20.43 6.33
N GLU A 38 0.30 -19.56 5.35
CA GLU A 38 1.62 -19.06 4.98
C GLU A 38 1.70 -17.54 5.04
N TYR A 39 2.93 -17.04 5.19
CA TYR A 39 3.22 -15.61 5.13
C TYR A 39 3.88 -15.23 3.81
N SER A 40 3.57 -14.04 3.33
CA SER A 40 4.32 -13.36 2.28
C SER A 40 4.45 -11.88 2.63
N GLN A 41 5.32 -11.18 1.91
CA GLN A 41 5.39 -9.73 1.98
C GLN A 41 5.14 -9.18 0.59
N CYS A 42 4.35 -8.10 0.50
CA CYS A 42 4.26 -7.30 -0.70
C CYS A 42 4.87 -5.91 -0.50
N TYR A 43 5.19 -5.26 -1.62
CA TYR A 43 5.49 -3.84 -1.67
C TYR A 43 4.46 -3.15 -2.55
N ILE A 44 3.72 -2.20 -1.98
CA ILE A 44 2.79 -1.32 -2.69
C ILE A 44 3.55 -0.05 -3.11
N TYR A 45 3.41 0.34 -4.38
CA TYR A 45 4.09 1.48 -4.99
C TYR A 45 3.16 2.29 -5.88
N LYS A 46 3.46 3.58 -6.01
CA LYS A 46 2.76 4.49 -6.91
C LYS A 46 3.26 4.31 -8.35
N THR A 47 2.33 4.24 -9.30
CA THR A 47 2.63 4.15 -10.73
C THR A 47 2.78 5.54 -11.35
N SER A 48 3.33 5.61 -12.56
CA SER A 48 3.38 6.87 -13.34
C SER A 48 2.00 7.44 -13.68
N LYS A 49 0.94 6.62 -13.62
CA LYS A 49 -0.46 7.03 -13.83
C LYS A 49 -1.11 7.60 -12.57
N GLY A 50 -0.40 7.62 -11.44
CA GLY A 50 -0.92 8.04 -10.15
C GLY A 50 -1.79 7.00 -9.43
N THR A 51 -1.89 5.79 -9.96
CA THR A 51 -2.52 4.63 -9.29
C THR A 51 -1.50 3.91 -8.40
N TYR A 52 -1.95 2.92 -7.62
CA TYR A 52 -1.08 2.10 -6.77
C TYR A 52 -1.17 0.62 -7.15
N ASP A 53 -0.01 0.00 -7.35
CA ASP A 53 0.14 -1.42 -7.65
C ASP A 53 0.93 -2.10 -6.53
N GLY A 54 0.80 -3.42 -6.40
CA GLY A 54 1.49 -4.22 -5.39
C GLY A 54 2.14 -5.46 -5.98
N ARG A 55 3.39 -5.68 -5.60
CA ARG A 55 4.17 -6.86 -6.02
C ARG A 55 4.64 -7.68 -4.83
N VAL A 56 4.75 -8.99 -4.99
CA VAL A 56 5.36 -9.87 -3.98
C VAL A 56 6.85 -9.54 -3.88
N CYS A 57 7.37 -9.36 -2.67
CA CYS A 57 8.79 -9.05 -2.43
C CYS A 57 9.48 -10.03 -1.48
N TRP A 58 8.73 -10.89 -0.79
CA TRP A 58 9.25 -11.97 0.06
C TRP A 58 8.19 -13.07 0.24
N VAL A 59 8.62 -14.31 0.43
CA VAL A 59 7.75 -15.46 0.72
C VAL A 59 8.31 -16.30 1.87
N SER A 60 7.45 -16.77 2.76
CA SER A 60 7.86 -17.68 3.84
C SER A 60 8.13 -19.09 3.34
N ASN A 61 7.37 -19.54 2.34
CA ASN A 61 7.55 -20.85 1.71
C ASN A 61 8.53 -20.74 0.53
N PRO A 62 9.72 -21.40 0.59
CA PRO A 62 10.69 -21.39 -0.50
C PRO A 62 10.15 -21.91 -1.83
N ALA A 63 9.17 -22.82 -1.82
CA ALA A 63 8.55 -23.34 -3.04
C ALA A 63 7.80 -22.28 -3.83
N LYS A 64 7.51 -21.12 -3.22
CA LYS A 64 6.83 -19.97 -3.83
C LYS A 64 7.79 -18.87 -4.30
N LYS A 65 9.11 -19.10 -4.28
CA LYS A 65 10.12 -18.10 -4.71
C LYS A 65 9.94 -17.65 -6.17
N ASN A 66 9.35 -18.48 -7.02
CA ASN A 66 9.01 -18.14 -8.40
C ASN A 66 7.96 -17.02 -8.53
N PHE A 67 7.22 -16.69 -7.46
CA PHE A 67 6.26 -15.59 -7.44
C PHE A 67 6.87 -14.25 -6.99
N LEU A 68 8.16 -14.20 -6.65
CA LEU A 68 8.82 -12.92 -6.36
C LEU A 68 8.69 -11.96 -7.55
N ASN A 69 8.43 -10.69 -7.26
CA ASN A 69 8.13 -9.62 -8.22
C ASN A 69 6.81 -9.77 -9.01
N TYR A 70 6.00 -10.80 -8.76
CA TYR A 70 4.67 -10.92 -9.35
C TYR A 70 3.79 -9.76 -8.90
N VAL A 71 3.31 -8.96 -9.86
CA VAL A 71 2.38 -7.83 -9.63
C VAL A 71 0.96 -8.38 -9.57
N PHE A 72 0.51 -8.65 -8.35
CA PHE A 72 -0.78 -9.30 -8.09
C PHE A 72 -1.90 -8.31 -7.79
N LEU A 73 -1.55 -7.12 -7.31
CA LEU A 73 -2.45 -6.01 -6.98
C LEU A 73 -2.24 -4.88 -7.97
N LYS A 74 -3.32 -4.34 -8.55
CA LYS A 74 -3.25 -3.29 -9.57
C LYS A 74 -4.30 -2.21 -9.41
N ASP A 75 -4.01 -1.03 -9.93
CA ASP A 75 -4.96 0.04 -10.27
C ASP A 75 -5.69 0.68 -9.08
N LEU A 76 -5.19 0.53 -7.84
CA LEU A 76 -5.80 1.21 -6.70
C LEU A 76 -5.78 2.73 -6.89
N ARG A 77 -6.88 3.39 -6.53
CA ARG A 77 -7.04 4.85 -6.56
C ARG A 77 -7.47 5.35 -5.20
N PHE A 78 -6.85 6.43 -4.72
CA PHE A 78 -7.27 7.01 -3.45
C PHE A 78 -8.57 7.81 -3.62
N ASP A 79 -9.57 7.43 -2.84
CA ASP A 79 -10.81 8.16 -2.63
C ASP A 79 -10.64 9.00 -1.35
N ALA A 80 -10.52 10.31 -1.54
CA ALA A 80 -10.32 11.25 -0.44
C ALA A 80 -11.58 11.45 0.42
N GLU A 81 -12.77 11.26 -0.14
CA GLU A 81 -14.04 11.43 0.58
C GLU A 81 -14.23 10.30 1.60
N ASN A 82 -13.96 9.06 1.17
CA ASN A 82 -14.13 7.87 2.01
C ASN A 82 -12.85 7.46 2.77
N ASN A 83 -11.73 8.14 2.48
CA ASN A 83 -10.41 7.85 3.04
C ASN A 83 -10.02 6.36 2.85
N GLU A 84 -10.06 5.91 1.61
CA GLU A 84 -9.77 4.53 1.22
C GLU A 84 -9.18 4.46 -0.19
N TRP A 85 -8.64 3.30 -0.56
CA TRP A 85 -8.15 3.04 -1.90
C TRP A 85 -9.10 2.06 -2.59
N VAL A 86 -9.66 2.47 -3.72
CA VAL A 86 -10.72 1.75 -4.45
C VAL A 86 -10.25 1.33 -5.85
N ASP A 87 -11.13 0.67 -6.61
CA ASP A 87 -10.93 0.20 -7.99
C ASP A 87 -9.81 -0.84 -8.20
N GLY A 88 -9.18 -1.27 -7.10
CA GLY A 88 -8.08 -2.20 -7.15
C GLY A 88 -8.51 -3.55 -7.71
N LYS A 89 -7.54 -4.27 -8.29
CA LYS A 89 -7.72 -5.64 -8.76
C LYS A 89 -6.67 -6.55 -8.14
N VAL A 90 -7.10 -7.67 -7.58
CA VAL A 90 -6.23 -8.72 -7.06
C VAL A 90 -6.34 -9.96 -7.93
N THR A 91 -5.19 -10.53 -8.26
CA THR A 91 -5.04 -11.82 -8.94
C THR A 91 -4.27 -12.77 -8.04
N TYR A 92 -4.56 -14.07 -8.12
CA TYR A 92 -3.83 -15.08 -7.37
C TYR A 92 -2.96 -15.86 -8.34
N ALA A 93 -1.66 -15.93 -8.04
CA ALA A 93 -0.73 -16.65 -8.90
C ALA A 93 -1.13 -18.14 -8.99
N GLY A 94 -1.17 -18.67 -10.22
CA GLY A 94 -1.59 -20.05 -10.48
C GLY A 94 -3.11 -20.31 -10.43
N LYS A 95 -3.94 -19.27 -10.27
CA LYS A 95 -5.41 -19.39 -10.35
C LYS A 95 -5.99 -18.47 -11.41
N THR A 96 -7.02 -18.95 -12.10
CA THR A 96 -7.84 -18.13 -12.98
C THR A 96 -8.84 -17.33 -12.15
N GLY A 97 -8.68 -16.02 -12.06
CA GLY A 97 -9.62 -15.14 -11.38
C GLY A 97 -9.04 -13.78 -11.03
N THR A 98 -9.83 -12.74 -11.30
CA THR A 98 -9.54 -11.36 -10.90
C THR A 98 -10.65 -10.91 -9.96
N TYR A 99 -10.25 -10.43 -8.78
CA TYR A 99 -11.16 -9.93 -7.76
C TYR A 99 -11.02 -8.41 -7.68
N GLN A 100 -12.13 -7.71 -7.56
CA GLN A 100 -12.11 -6.29 -7.24
C GLN A 100 -11.70 -6.14 -5.77
N THR A 101 -11.04 -5.03 -5.44
CA THR A 101 -10.63 -4.75 -4.07
C THR A 101 -10.70 -3.28 -3.72
N TYR A 102 -11.05 -3.02 -2.47
CA TYR A 102 -10.74 -1.76 -1.81
C TYR A 102 -9.91 -2.02 -0.55
N MET A 103 -9.15 -1.00 -0.14
CA MET A 103 -8.28 -1.05 1.04
C MET A 103 -8.47 0.18 1.92
N LYS A 104 -8.45 -0.02 3.23
CA LYS A 104 -8.63 1.06 4.21
C LYS A 104 -7.81 0.79 5.46
N PHE A 105 -7.07 1.79 5.94
CA PHE A 105 -6.40 1.67 7.23
C PHE A 105 -7.44 1.68 8.35
N GLU A 106 -7.40 0.68 9.22
CA GLU A 106 -8.17 0.67 10.48
C GLU A 106 -7.38 1.28 11.62
N ASP A 107 -6.04 1.15 11.56
CA ASP A 107 -5.10 1.82 12.44
C ASP A 107 -3.80 2.11 11.67
N LYS A 108 -2.77 2.62 12.37
CA LYS A 108 -1.48 3.02 11.78
C LYS A 108 -0.80 1.91 10.95
N ASN A 109 -0.98 0.64 11.31
CA ASN A 109 -0.28 -0.48 10.69
C ASN A 109 -1.23 -1.57 10.17
N LYS A 110 -2.52 -1.54 10.47
CA LYS A 110 -3.50 -2.53 10.05
C LYS A 110 -4.27 -2.04 8.83
N LEU A 111 -3.98 -2.65 7.69
CA LEU A 111 -4.67 -2.39 6.43
C LEU A 111 -5.75 -3.45 6.21
N LYS A 112 -7.01 -3.03 6.22
CA LYS A 112 -8.13 -3.86 5.77
C LYS A 112 -8.05 -3.99 4.26
N VAL A 113 -8.17 -5.22 3.76
CA VAL A 113 -8.21 -5.55 2.33
C VAL A 113 -9.47 -6.34 2.06
N ARG A 114 -10.43 -5.72 1.36
CA ARG A 114 -11.67 -6.39 0.95
C ARG A 114 -11.52 -6.84 -0.50
N ALA A 115 -11.57 -8.14 -0.77
CA ALA A 115 -11.53 -8.71 -2.12
C ALA A 115 -12.86 -9.40 -2.44
N TYR A 116 -13.46 -9.10 -3.60
CA TYR A 116 -14.81 -9.55 -3.95
C TYR A 116 -15.00 -9.79 -5.45
N PHE A 117 -16.05 -10.52 -5.81
CA PHE A 117 -16.46 -10.77 -7.19
C PHE A 117 -17.82 -10.14 -7.45
N GLY A 118 -17.92 -9.24 -8.44
CA GLY A 118 -19.12 -8.44 -8.68
C GLY A 118 -19.37 -7.42 -7.56
N PHE A 119 -20.19 -7.80 -6.57
CA PHE A 119 -20.61 -6.94 -5.46
C PHE A 119 -19.75 -7.15 -4.20
N SER A 120 -19.46 -6.06 -3.48
CA SER A 120 -18.57 -6.09 -2.30
C SER A 120 -19.06 -6.94 -1.14
N LEU A 121 -20.36 -7.25 -1.07
CA LEU A 121 -20.97 -8.16 -0.09
C LEU A 121 -20.50 -9.61 -0.26
N LEU A 122 -20.24 -10.04 -1.51
CA LEU A 122 -19.83 -11.41 -1.84
C LEU A 122 -18.30 -11.48 -2.02
N GLY A 123 -17.59 -11.48 -0.89
CA GLY A 123 -16.14 -11.43 -0.87
C GLY A 123 -15.52 -11.82 0.48
N LYS A 124 -14.19 -11.69 0.55
CA LYS A 124 -13.38 -11.95 1.73
C LYS A 124 -12.73 -10.66 2.23
N THR A 125 -12.63 -10.53 3.54
CA THR A 125 -11.88 -9.46 4.19
C THR A 125 -10.65 -10.08 4.81
N LEU A 126 -9.49 -9.53 4.46
CA LEU A 126 -8.19 -9.88 5.03
C LEU A 126 -7.58 -8.64 5.68
N TYR A 127 -6.58 -8.85 6.53
CA TYR A 127 -5.83 -7.78 7.18
C TYR A 127 -4.35 -7.95 6.90
N TRP A 128 -3.73 -6.91 6.37
CA TRP A 128 -2.30 -6.85 6.13
C TRP A 128 -1.65 -5.94 7.16
N THR A 129 -0.42 -6.26 7.56
CA THR A 129 0.32 -5.47 8.54
C THR A 129 1.42 -4.68 7.85
N LYS A 130 1.38 -3.35 7.94
CA LYS A 130 2.42 -2.48 7.39
C LYS A 130 3.73 -2.69 8.14
N GLU A 131 4.81 -2.90 7.40
CA GLU A 131 6.16 -3.10 7.91
C GLU A 131 7.09 -1.98 7.41
N LYS A 132 8.13 -1.67 8.21
CA LYS A 132 9.08 -0.59 7.89
C LYS A 132 10.04 -0.95 6.77
N GLN A 133 10.34 -2.24 6.58
CA GLN A 133 11.39 -2.70 5.68
C GLN A 133 11.04 -4.01 5.00
N LYS A 134 11.69 -4.25 3.87
CA LYS A 134 11.64 -5.53 3.16
C LYS A 134 12.21 -6.63 4.07
N ARG A 135 11.56 -7.78 4.12
CA ARG A 135 12.08 -8.98 4.79
C ARG A 135 13.20 -9.61 3.97
N GLU A 136 14.18 -10.17 4.67
CA GLU A 136 15.28 -10.89 4.05
C GLU A 136 14.86 -12.32 3.68
N GLN A 137 15.16 -12.71 2.45
CA GLN A 137 14.91 -14.07 1.98
C GLN A 137 16.00 -14.98 2.54
N LYS A 138 15.60 -15.91 3.42
CA LYS A 138 16.46 -17.02 3.84
C LYS A 138 16.50 -18.12 2.77
#